data_AF-A0A8J2N5L9-F1
#
_entry.id   AF-A0A8J2N5L9-F1
#
_cell.length_a   1.000
_cell.length_b   1.000
_cell.length_c   1.000
_cell.angle_alpha   90.00
_cell.angle_beta   90.00
_cell.angle_gamma   90.00
#
_symmetry.space_group_name_H-M   'P 1'
#
loop_
_entity.id
_entity.type
_entity.pdbx_description
1 polymer ?
#
loop_
_entity_poly.entity_id
_entity_poly.type
_entity_poly.pdbx_seq_one_letter_code
_entity_poly.pdbx_strand_id
1 'polypeptide(L)'
;MASSWIYLPALEYLETGYDCYRSDLGRTYIQYDAPFASANVHTMGFELSTSLLLPYAMDYDWALSCGSIASNLLPRLRRLEIILDNTQYNFEYNSQEEDEHSERYTEYIDVLTRPVDGHADVLLTRMVSLLPSLAELCVRIYEDRDLYFLNYIEPFTNFGGFRALTSLAVPQELLLGANYGIPGQQHQPVAVHQLLPSTLERLVLFFPTVEVMDWLDQLRSHEACLARLGTVVLVCANYRGDCFPAVNSHIEVWAEGAEMWFCTRVYWTEEDLSPSWSVGAWSLDCDPYVMRVVRYLEGLHIKRE
;
A
#
# COMPACT_ATOMS: atom_id res chain seq x y z
N MET A 1 1.76 -32.65 27.10
CA MET A 1 1.48 -33.16 25.75
C MET A 1 1.61 -31.97 24.81
N ALA A 2 2.60 -31.94 23.93
CA ALA A 2 2.71 -30.87 22.95
C ALA A 2 1.50 -30.96 22.01
N SER A 3 0.63 -29.96 22.03
CA SER A 3 -0.44 -29.80 21.06
C SER A 3 0.23 -29.72 19.69
N SER A 4 0.14 -30.81 18.92
CA SER A 4 0.56 -30.84 17.53
C SER A 4 -0.24 -29.79 16.80
N TRP A 5 0.38 -28.63 16.58
CA TRP A 5 -0.08 -27.66 15.61
C TRP A 5 -0.28 -28.36 14.28
N ILE A 6 -1.20 -27.82 13.50
CA ILE A 6 -1.60 -28.36 12.21
C ILE A 6 -0.33 -28.43 11.33
N TYR A 7 0.26 -29.62 11.23
CA TYR A 7 1.36 -29.87 10.31
C TYR A 7 0.74 -29.89 8.93
N LEU A 8 0.87 -28.77 8.21
CA LEU A 8 0.40 -28.60 6.86
C LEU A 8 1.62 -28.60 5.91
N PRO A 9 2.22 -29.78 5.64
CA PRO A 9 3.43 -29.86 4.83
C PRO A 9 3.20 -29.40 3.39
N ALA A 10 1.95 -29.37 2.92
CA ALA A 10 1.57 -28.91 1.59
C ALA A 10 0.98 -27.48 1.60
N LEU A 11 1.14 -26.72 2.69
CA LEU A 11 0.66 -25.33 2.72
C LEU A 11 1.52 -24.45 1.81
N GLU A 12 0.90 -23.94 0.76
CA GLU A 12 1.50 -23.07 -0.25
C GLU A 12 1.08 -21.60 -0.10
N TYR A 13 -0.13 -21.38 0.41
CA TYR A 13 -0.75 -20.08 0.63
C TYR A 13 -1.20 -19.95 2.08
N LEU A 14 -0.94 -18.80 2.69
CA LEU A 14 -1.37 -18.49 4.04
C LEU A 14 -1.92 -17.05 4.11
N GLU A 15 -3.16 -16.92 4.50
CA GLU A 15 -3.83 -15.63 4.70
C GLU A 15 -4.34 -15.57 6.14
N THR A 16 -4.01 -14.50 6.85
CA THR A 16 -4.64 -14.20 8.14
C THR A 16 -5.81 -13.27 7.86
N GLY A 17 -7.04 -13.73 8.08
CA GLY A 17 -8.25 -12.97 7.74
C GLY A 17 -8.48 -11.74 8.63
N TYR A 18 -9.49 -10.95 8.24
CA TYR A 18 -9.86 -9.65 8.80
C TYR A 18 -10.19 -9.62 10.30
N ASP A 19 -10.57 -10.77 10.88
CA ASP A 19 -10.83 -10.90 12.31
C ASP A 19 -9.66 -11.54 13.08
N CYS A 20 -8.52 -11.74 12.43
CA CYS A 20 -7.28 -12.10 13.10
C CYS A 20 -6.64 -10.84 13.71
N TYR A 21 -7.38 -10.15 14.58
CA TYR A 21 -6.95 -9.04 15.44
C TYR A 21 -5.74 -9.40 16.31
N ARG A 22 -5.45 -10.70 16.35
CA ARG A 22 -4.14 -11.23 16.65
C ARG A 22 -3.75 -12.11 15.48
N SER A 23 -2.81 -11.67 14.64
CA SER A 23 -2.09 -12.57 13.74
C SER A 23 -1.34 -13.57 14.62
N ASP A 24 -2.05 -14.57 15.11
CA ASP A 24 -1.68 -15.40 16.25
C ASP A 24 -0.50 -16.32 15.88
N LEU A 25 0.09 -16.21 14.68
CA LEU A 25 1.42 -16.76 14.38
C LEU A 25 2.47 -16.27 15.39
N GLY A 26 2.41 -15.00 15.80
CA GLY A 26 3.32 -14.44 16.81
C GLY A 26 2.98 -14.89 18.24
N ARG A 27 1.70 -15.10 18.56
CA ARG A 27 1.27 -15.63 19.86
C ARG A 27 1.36 -17.15 19.95
N THR A 28 1.43 -17.85 18.83
CA THR A 28 1.86 -19.25 18.73
C THR A 28 3.25 -19.38 19.31
N TYR A 29 4.14 -18.43 19.02
CA TYR A 29 5.47 -18.36 19.62
C TYR A 29 5.40 -18.09 21.14
N ILE A 30 4.54 -17.17 21.61
CA ILE A 30 4.42 -16.81 23.04
C ILE A 30 3.74 -17.91 23.87
N GLN A 31 2.78 -18.64 23.31
CA GLN A 31 2.02 -19.67 24.02
C GLN A 31 2.66 -21.07 23.91
N TYR A 32 3.50 -21.30 22.89
CA TYR A 32 4.06 -22.62 22.59
C TYR A 32 5.59 -22.64 22.32
N ASP A 33 6.29 -21.52 22.52
CA ASP A 33 7.75 -21.37 22.38
C ASP A 33 8.34 -21.83 21.02
N ALA A 34 7.54 -21.87 19.94
CA ALA A 34 7.98 -22.30 18.62
C ALA A 34 7.42 -21.41 17.50
N PRO A 35 8.26 -20.90 16.58
CA PRO A 35 7.81 -20.09 15.46
C PRO A 35 7.14 -20.98 14.42
N PHE A 36 6.10 -20.46 13.77
CA PHE A 36 5.55 -21.11 12.58
C PHE A 36 6.62 -21.14 11.48
N ALA A 37 6.90 -22.32 10.96
CA ALA A 37 7.82 -22.51 9.84
C ALA A 37 7.15 -23.37 8.78
N SER A 38 7.22 -22.92 7.52
CA SER A 38 6.79 -23.72 6.39
C SER A 38 7.75 -23.53 5.23
N ALA A 39 8.31 -24.65 4.77
CA ALA A 39 9.21 -24.66 3.62
C ALA A 39 8.49 -24.44 2.28
N ASN A 40 7.15 -24.53 2.25
CA ASN A 40 6.37 -24.52 1.01
C ASN A 40 5.50 -23.27 0.81
N VAL A 41 5.29 -22.47 1.85
CA VAL A 41 4.54 -21.21 1.73
C VAL A 41 5.31 -20.26 0.79
N HIS A 42 4.66 -19.88 -0.30
CA HIS A 42 5.21 -18.97 -1.30
C HIS A 42 4.46 -17.63 -1.35
N THR A 43 3.23 -17.60 -0.84
CA THR A 43 2.40 -16.40 -0.77
C THR A 43 1.83 -16.26 0.63
N MET A 44 1.89 -15.04 1.16
CA MET A 44 1.38 -14.72 2.48
C MET A 44 0.62 -13.40 2.47
N GLY A 45 -0.52 -13.33 3.16
CA GLY A 45 -1.34 -12.14 3.30
C GLY A 45 -1.63 -11.84 4.77
N PHE A 46 -1.50 -10.57 5.17
CA PHE A 46 -1.80 -10.11 6.53
C PHE A 46 -2.50 -8.77 6.54
N GLU A 47 -3.36 -8.61 7.54
CA GLU A 47 -3.78 -7.31 8.01
C GLU A 47 -2.84 -6.83 9.12
N LEU A 48 -2.41 -5.58 9.02
CA LEU A 48 -1.38 -4.99 9.85
C LEU A 48 -1.86 -3.65 10.38
N SER A 49 -1.95 -3.55 11.71
CA SER A 49 -2.16 -2.27 12.37
C SER A 49 -1.03 -1.30 12.03
N THR A 50 -1.37 -0.04 11.77
CA THR A 50 -0.43 1.06 11.52
C THR A 50 0.51 1.33 12.70
N SER A 51 0.25 0.75 13.88
CA SER A 51 1.20 0.74 15.01
C SER A 51 2.58 0.22 14.62
N LEU A 52 2.65 -0.68 13.63
CA LEU A 52 3.89 -1.25 13.11
C LEU A 52 4.68 -0.29 12.22
N LEU A 53 4.10 0.86 11.88
CA LEU A 53 4.75 1.96 11.17
C LEU A 53 5.34 2.99 12.14
N LEU A 54 5.04 2.89 13.45
CA LEU A 54 5.60 3.77 14.47
C LEU A 54 7.07 3.39 14.76
N PRO A 55 8.01 4.35 14.76
CA PRO A 55 9.43 4.06 14.98
C PRO A 55 9.75 3.68 16.42
N TYR A 56 8.83 3.96 17.35
CA TYR A 56 8.99 3.78 18.80
C TYR A 56 8.04 2.71 19.39
N ALA A 57 7.31 1.95 18.57
CA ALA A 57 6.50 0.84 19.05
C ALA A 57 7.40 -0.28 19.58
N MET A 58 7.89 -0.14 20.82
CA MET A 58 8.92 -1.01 21.40
C MET A 58 8.35 -2.22 22.15
N ASP A 59 7.09 -2.22 22.57
CA ASP A 59 6.60 -3.24 23.54
C ASP A 59 5.25 -3.94 23.21
N TYR A 60 4.52 -3.52 22.18
CA TYR A 60 3.27 -4.18 21.75
C TYR A 60 3.45 -5.08 20.52
N ASP A 61 4.70 -5.39 20.17
CA ASP A 61 5.15 -5.69 18.81
C ASP A 61 5.15 -7.18 18.43
N TRP A 62 4.01 -7.87 18.58
CA TRP A 62 3.92 -9.32 18.29
C TRP A 62 3.41 -9.67 16.88
N ALA A 63 2.85 -8.72 16.12
CA ALA A 63 2.29 -8.99 14.78
C ALA A 63 3.38 -9.12 13.68
N LEU A 64 4.41 -8.27 13.72
CA LEU A 64 5.55 -8.27 12.79
C LEU A 64 6.90 -8.15 13.48
N SER A 65 7.05 -8.64 14.72
CA SER A 65 8.42 -8.85 15.21
C SER A 65 9.15 -9.70 14.16
N CYS A 66 10.39 -9.33 13.83
CA CYS A 66 11.19 -9.90 12.74
C CYS A 66 11.34 -11.44 12.76
N GLY A 67 10.78 -12.13 13.75
CA GLY A 67 10.66 -13.57 13.83
C GLY A 67 9.42 -14.19 13.17
N SER A 68 8.35 -13.47 12.80
CA SER A 68 7.14 -14.13 12.23
C SER A 68 7.19 -14.33 10.71
N ILE A 69 7.89 -13.44 9.98
CA ILE A 69 8.05 -13.51 8.51
C ILE A 69 9.53 -13.64 8.13
N ALA A 70 10.34 -14.25 8.98
CA ALA A 70 11.76 -14.40 8.72
C ALA A 70 12.00 -15.39 7.56
N SER A 71 12.91 -15.06 6.64
CA SER A 71 13.20 -15.93 5.49
C SER A 71 13.73 -17.33 5.87
N ASN A 72 14.31 -17.49 7.05
CA ASN A 72 14.68 -18.82 7.55
C ASN A 72 13.47 -19.69 7.94
N LEU A 73 12.32 -19.08 8.23
CA LEU A 73 11.07 -19.77 8.55
C LEU A 73 10.19 -19.98 7.33
N LEU A 74 10.28 -19.05 6.37
CA LEU A 74 9.53 -19.05 5.12
C LEU A 74 10.48 -18.90 3.91
N PRO A 75 11.40 -19.87 3.67
CA PRO A 75 12.48 -19.74 2.69
C PRO A 75 12.01 -19.66 1.24
N ARG A 76 10.72 -19.95 0.98
CA ARG A 76 10.12 -19.87 -0.36
C ARG A 76 9.13 -18.72 -0.51
N LEU A 77 8.98 -17.86 0.50
CA LEU A 77 8.09 -16.71 0.41
C LEU A 77 8.56 -15.77 -0.71
N ARG A 78 7.68 -15.59 -1.69
CA ARG A 78 7.89 -14.75 -2.88
C ARG A 78 6.88 -13.64 -2.99
N ARG A 79 5.66 -13.82 -2.50
CA ARG A 79 4.62 -12.80 -2.51
C ARG A 79 4.16 -12.49 -1.10
N LEU A 80 4.15 -11.19 -0.78
CA LEU A 80 3.64 -10.68 0.48
C LEU A 80 2.55 -9.63 0.19
N GLU A 81 1.39 -9.83 0.80
CA GLU A 81 0.27 -8.91 0.78
C GLU A 81 0.05 -8.37 2.19
N ILE A 82 -0.05 -7.05 2.31
CA ILE A 82 -0.19 -6.29 3.53
C ILE A 82 -1.39 -5.39 3.36
N ILE A 83 -2.35 -5.50 4.28
CA ILE A 83 -3.51 -4.63 4.35
C ILE A 83 -3.32 -3.77 5.60
N LEU A 84 -3.15 -2.46 5.45
CA LEU A 84 -2.95 -1.55 6.56
C LEU A 84 -4.30 -1.13 7.16
N ASP A 85 -4.41 -1.20 8.48
CA ASP A 85 -5.54 -0.70 9.25
C ASP A 85 -5.05 0.29 10.32
N ASN A 86 -5.69 1.45 10.45
CA ASN A 86 -5.35 2.43 11.48
C ASN A 86 -5.98 2.15 12.84
N THR A 87 -6.93 1.22 12.91
CA THR A 87 -7.61 0.95 14.16
C THR A 87 -6.84 -0.04 15.03
N GLN A 88 -6.90 0.18 16.34
CA GLN A 88 -6.47 -0.78 17.34
C GLN A 88 -7.62 -1.09 18.29
N TYR A 89 -7.81 -2.37 18.54
CA TYR A 89 -8.76 -2.86 19.54
C TYR A 89 -8.22 -2.58 20.94
N ASN A 90 -8.84 -1.63 21.64
CA ASN A 90 -8.63 -1.51 23.06
C ASN A 90 -9.48 -2.56 23.79
N PHE A 91 -8.87 -3.69 24.14
CA PHE A 91 -9.47 -4.61 25.10
C PHE A 91 -9.30 -4.02 26.49
N GLU A 92 -10.22 -3.14 26.89
CA GLU A 92 -10.34 -2.81 28.31
C GLU A 92 -10.76 -4.08 29.05
N TYR A 93 -9.76 -4.76 29.63
CA TYR A 93 -10.01 -5.82 30.56
C TYR A 93 -10.57 -5.14 31.81
N ASN A 94 -11.89 -5.02 31.90
CA ASN A 94 -12.55 -4.67 33.14
C ASN A 94 -12.24 -5.80 34.14
N SER A 95 -11.12 -5.65 34.86
CA SER A 95 -10.69 -6.55 35.91
C SER A 95 -11.51 -6.37 37.19
N GLN A 96 -12.58 -5.58 37.12
CA GLN A 96 -13.52 -5.39 38.21
C GLN A 96 -14.90 -5.89 37.79
N GLU A 97 -15.24 -7.00 38.42
CA GLU A 97 -16.57 -7.50 38.76
C GLU A 97 -17.30 -8.43 37.78
N GLU A 98 -17.63 -9.58 38.37
CA GLU A 98 -18.34 -10.77 37.89
C GLU A 98 -19.80 -10.50 37.50
N ASP A 99 -20.10 -9.38 36.85
CA ASP A 99 -21.42 -9.20 36.26
C ASP A 99 -21.45 -9.89 34.89
N GLU A 100 -22.18 -11.02 34.84
CA GLU A 100 -22.46 -11.86 33.65
C GLU A 100 -23.11 -11.08 32.47
N HIS A 101 -23.29 -9.76 32.60
CA HIS A 101 -23.90 -8.87 31.62
C HIS A 101 -23.05 -7.65 31.25
N SER A 102 -21.75 -7.65 31.59
CA SER A 102 -20.81 -6.65 31.08
C SER A 102 -20.63 -6.82 29.56
N GLU A 103 -21.43 -6.08 28.78
CA GLU A 103 -21.18 -5.85 27.35
C GLU A 103 -19.76 -5.30 27.23
N ARG A 104 -18.86 -6.11 26.67
CA ARG A 104 -17.49 -5.69 26.38
C ARG A 104 -17.55 -4.57 25.34
N TYR A 105 -17.51 -3.33 25.79
CA TYR A 105 -17.29 -2.19 24.90
C TYR A 105 -15.90 -2.35 24.30
N THR A 106 -15.87 -2.68 23.00
CA THR A 106 -14.66 -2.63 22.19
C THR A 106 -14.62 -1.24 21.60
N GLU A 107 -13.86 -0.34 22.23
CA GLU A 107 -13.57 0.95 21.62
C GLU A 107 -12.45 0.76 20.58
N TYR A 108 -12.71 1.26 19.38
CA TYR A 108 -11.74 1.34 18.31
C TYR A 108 -10.97 2.63 18.51
N ILE A 109 -9.66 2.54 18.70
CA ILE A 109 -8.80 3.70 18.87
C ILE A 109 -7.94 3.83 17.61
N ASP A 110 -7.93 5.01 17.02
CA ASP A 110 -7.01 5.33 15.93
C ASP A 110 -5.58 5.36 16.47
N VAL A 111 -4.68 4.60 15.83
CA VAL A 111 -3.29 4.50 16.24
C VAL A 111 -2.50 5.72 15.78
N LEU A 112 -2.59 6.05 14.49
CA LEU A 112 -2.03 7.27 13.93
C LEU A 112 -3.06 8.36 14.06
N THR A 113 -2.70 9.44 14.75
CA THR A 113 -3.64 10.55 15.02
C THR A 113 -3.11 11.89 14.51
N ARG A 114 -1.85 11.95 14.09
CA ARG A 114 -1.19 13.18 13.63
C ARG A 114 -0.30 12.93 12.41
N PRO A 115 -0.10 13.97 11.57
CA PRO A 115 0.89 13.93 10.50
C PRO A 115 2.26 13.49 11.02
N VAL A 116 2.94 12.61 10.28
CA VAL A 116 4.31 12.16 10.55
C VAL A 116 4.45 11.25 11.78
N ASP A 117 3.35 10.72 12.31
CA ASP A 117 3.40 9.70 13.38
C ASP A 117 4.06 8.40 12.87
N GLY A 118 3.70 7.99 11.65
CA GLY A 118 4.18 6.75 11.01
C GLY A 118 5.28 6.99 9.97
N HIS A 119 6.09 5.96 9.74
CA HIS A 119 7.10 5.93 8.69
C HIS A 119 7.02 4.62 7.90
N ALA A 120 6.78 4.70 6.59
CA ALA A 120 6.68 3.51 5.75
C ALA A 120 7.99 2.70 5.72
N ASP A 121 9.17 3.34 5.83
CA ASP A 121 10.46 2.65 5.89
C ASP A 121 10.65 1.73 7.11
N VAL A 122 9.90 1.97 8.20
CA VAL A 122 9.88 1.06 9.35
C VAL A 122 9.37 -0.31 8.91
N LEU A 123 8.39 -0.37 8.01
CA LEU A 123 7.91 -1.61 7.42
C LEU A 123 9.00 -2.31 6.60
N LEU A 124 9.74 -1.57 5.76
CA LEU A 124 10.84 -2.14 4.98
C LEU A 124 11.94 -2.72 5.87
N THR A 125 12.27 -2.02 6.96
CA THR A 125 13.26 -2.47 7.94
C THR A 125 12.83 -3.77 8.62
N ARG A 126 11.54 -3.91 8.95
CA ARG A 126 10.97 -5.15 9.51
C ARG A 126 11.02 -6.32 8.52
N MET A 127 10.99 -6.03 7.21
CA MET A 127 11.06 -7.02 6.13
C MET A 127 12.49 -7.31 5.64
N VAL A 128 13.54 -6.83 6.33
CA VAL A 128 14.94 -6.94 5.87
C VAL A 128 15.37 -8.39 5.56
N SER A 129 14.81 -9.38 6.25
CA SER A 129 15.14 -10.79 6.01
C SER A 129 14.59 -11.33 4.68
N LEU A 130 13.58 -10.66 4.11
CA LEU A 130 12.89 -11.03 2.87
C LEU A 130 13.49 -10.37 1.61
N LEU A 131 14.38 -9.39 1.79
CA LEU A 131 15.06 -8.68 0.69
C LEU A 131 15.58 -9.58 -0.45
N PRO A 132 16.18 -10.76 -0.20
CA PRO A 132 16.73 -11.57 -1.28
C PRO A 132 15.70 -12.41 -2.04
N SER A 133 14.50 -12.66 -1.49
CA SER A 133 13.54 -13.63 -2.06
C SER A 133 12.19 -13.04 -2.45
N LEU A 134 11.81 -11.89 -1.89
CA LEU A 134 10.52 -11.29 -2.13
C LEU A 134 10.45 -10.74 -3.56
N ALA A 135 9.57 -11.32 -4.37
CA ALA A 135 9.34 -10.97 -5.77
C ALA A 135 8.13 -10.03 -5.94
N GLU A 136 7.11 -10.17 -5.08
CA GLU A 136 5.90 -9.39 -5.14
C GLU A 136 5.58 -8.81 -3.74
N LEU A 137 5.44 -7.49 -3.67
CA LEU A 137 4.97 -6.78 -2.48
C LEU A 137 3.70 -6.01 -2.84
N CYS A 138 2.63 -6.27 -2.10
CA CYS A 138 1.37 -5.56 -2.22
C CYS A 138 1.03 -4.94 -0.86
N VAL A 139 0.97 -3.61 -0.79
CA VAL A 139 0.46 -2.86 0.35
C VAL A 139 -0.85 -2.24 -0.08
N ARG A 140 -1.91 -2.55 0.65
CA ARG A 140 -3.27 -2.04 0.49
C ARG A 140 -3.68 -1.39 1.80
N ILE A 141 -4.81 -0.69 1.78
CA ILE A 141 -5.46 -0.22 3.00
C ILE A 141 -6.75 -1.01 3.19
N TYR A 142 -7.13 -1.17 4.45
CA TYR A 142 -8.44 -1.64 4.80
C TYR A 142 -9.46 -0.53 4.52
N GLU A 143 -10.59 -0.90 3.93
CA GLU A 143 -11.66 0.03 3.57
C GLU A 143 -12.55 0.33 4.78
N ASP A 144 -11.98 0.91 5.85
CA ASP A 144 -12.76 1.30 7.02
C ASP A 144 -12.48 2.73 7.53
N ARG A 145 -12.89 3.01 8.77
CA ARG A 145 -13.42 4.26 9.33
C ARG A 145 -12.58 5.51 9.10
N ASP A 146 -11.26 5.41 9.04
CA ASP A 146 -10.39 6.55 8.78
C ASP A 146 -9.58 6.36 7.50
N LEU A 147 -10.21 6.60 6.36
CA LEU A 147 -9.50 6.53 5.08
C LEU A 147 -8.34 7.52 4.97
N TYR A 148 -8.21 8.51 5.85
CA TYR A 148 -7.19 9.57 5.77
C TYR A 148 -5.89 9.26 6.51
N PHE A 149 -5.79 8.14 7.24
CA PHE A 149 -4.61 7.82 8.04
C PHE A 149 -3.30 7.75 7.25
N LEU A 150 -3.36 7.48 5.94
CA LEU A 150 -2.18 7.52 5.07
C LEU A 150 -1.50 8.89 5.08
N ASN A 151 -2.22 9.96 5.42
CA ASN A 151 -1.67 11.30 5.57
C ASN A 151 -0.77 11.45 6.81
N TYR A 152 -0.81 10.46 7.69
CA TYR A 152 -0.02 10.40 8.92
C TYR A 152 1.25 9.57 8.78
N ILE A 153 1.53 9.06 7.57
CA ILE A 153 2.66 8.18 7.28
C ILE A 153 3.62 8.87 6.32
N GLU A 154 4.89 8.99 6.71
CA GLU A 154 5.97 9.38 5.81
C GLU A 154 6.20 8.30 4.74
N PRO A 155 6.39 8.69 3.47
CA PRO A 155 6.51 7.75 2.36
C PRO A 155 7.77 6.89 2.44
N PHE A 156 7.79 5.82 1.66
CA PHE A 156 8.98 5.00 1.44
C PHE A 156 10.09 5.82 0.81
N THR A 157 11.33 5.58 1.23
CA THR A 157 12.49 6.28 0.66
C THR A 157 13.31 5.42 -0.28
N ASN A 158 13.31 4.08 -0.11
CA ASN A 158 14.21 3.21 -0.88
C ASN A 158 13.78 1.73 -0.89
N PHE A 159 13.44 1.21 -2.07
CA PHE A 159 13.22 -0.22 -2.31
C PHE A 159 14.44 -0.96 -2.91
N GLY A 160 15.56 -0.28 -3.15
CA GLY A 160 16.76 -0.82 -3.79
C GLY A 160 17.42 -2.00 -3.04
N GLY A 161 17.06 -2.23 -1.77
CA GLY A 161 17.43 -3.43 -1.03
C GLY A 161 16.77 -4.72 -1.55
N PHE A 162 15.58 -4.61 -2.15
CA PHE A 162 14.79 -5.75 -2.61
C PHE A 162 15.21 -6.20 -4.01
N ARG A 163 16.27 -7.01 -4.06
CA ARG A 163 16.93 -7.44 -5.31
C ARG A 163 16.11 -8.43 -6.16
N ALA A 164 15.07 -9.02 -5.60
CA ALA A 164 14.19 -9.94 -6.29
C ALA A 164 12.84 -9.31 -6.69
N LEU A 165 12.55 -8.09 -6.23
CA LEU A 165 11.23 -7.49 -6.37
C LEU A 165 10.96 -7.10 -7.83
N THR A 166 9.98 -7.78 -8.43
CA THR A 166 9.52 -7.58 -9.81
C THR A 166 8.15 -6.93 -9.85
N SER A 167 7.32 -7.06 -8.82
CA SER A 167 6.01 -6.40 -8.73
C SER A 167 5.87 -5.64 -7.42
N LEU A 168 5.53 -4.35 -7.50
CA LEU A 168 5.22 -3.50 -6.36
C LEU A 168 3.81 -2.94 -6.53
N ALA A 169 2.96 -3.10 -5.53
CA ALA A 169 1.65 -2.47 -5.45
C ALA A 169 1.54 -1.69 -4.14
N VAL A 170 1.29 -0.39 -4.20
CA VAL A 170 1.27 0.50 -3.02
C VAL A 170 0.30 1.66 -3.23
N PRO A 171 -0.27 2.25 -2.17
CA PRO A 171 -0.96 3.54 -2.26
C PRO A 171 -0.02 4.62 -2.76
N GLN A 172 -0.55 5.55 -3.58
CA GLN A 172 0.22 6.68 -4.10
C GLN A 172 0.93 7.44 -2.98
N GLU A 173 0.28 7.65 -1.85
CA GLU A 173 0.78 8.45 -0.73
C GLU A 173 1.96 7.79 -0.03
N LEU A 174 1.97 6.45 0.05
CA LEU A 174 3.12 5.74 0.61
C LEU A 174 4.33 5.79 -0.32
N LEU A 175 4.14 6.04 -1.62
CA LEU A 175 5.24 6.12 -2.58
C LEU A 175 5.70 7.56 -2.83
N LEU A 176 4.77 8.49 -2.99
CA LEU A 176 5.02 9.87 -3.43
C LEU A 176 4.83 10.90 -2.31
N GLY A 177 4.28 10.48 -1.17
CA GLY A 177 3.94 11.33 -0.04
C GLY A 177 2.46 11.74 -0.02
N ALA A 178 1.92 11.94 1.17
CA ALA A 178 0.51 12.31 1.41
C ALA A 178 0.07 13.60 0.72
N ASN A 179 1.01 14.51 0.51
CA ASN A 179 0.75 15.79 -0.11
C ASN A 179 0.74 15.70 -1.64
N TYR A 180 1.30 14.63 -2.23
CA TYR A 180 1.49 14.54 -3.68
C TYR A 180 0.15 14.61 -4.41
N GLY A 181 0.04 15.58 -5.30
CA GLY A 181 -1.16 15.85 -6.09
C GLY A 181 -2.14 16.84 -5.48
N ILE A 182 -1.81 17.46 -4.34
CA ILE A 182 -2.56 18.60 -3.81
C ILE A 182 -2.14 19.88 -4.57
N PRO A 183 -3.08 20.61 -5.20
CA PRO A 183 -2.79 21.83 -5.93
C PRO A 183 -2.12 22.90 -5.04
N GLY A 184 -1.08 23.55 -5.57
CA GLY A 184 -0.39 24.65 -4.89
C GLY A 184 0.58 24.24 -3.78
N GLN A 185 0.73 22.94 -3.49
CA GLN A 185 1.76 22.43 -2.61
C GLN A 185 3.02 22.05 -3.39
N GLN A 186 4.20 22.38 -2.85
CA GLN A 186 5.46 21.95 -3.44
C GLN A 186 5.73 20.49 -3.09
N HIS A 187 5.87 19.65 -4.11
CA HIS A 187 6.16 18.22 -3.96
C HIS A 187 7.58 17.94 -4.39
N GLN A 188 8.33 17.26 -3.54
CA GLN A 188 9.66 16.75 -3.86
C GLN A 188 9.72 15.27 -3.50
N PRO A 189 9.04 14.40 -4.29
CA PRO A 189 9.15 12.97 -4.07
C PRO A 189 10.61 12.55 -4.25
N VAL A 190 10.97 11.44 -3.59
CA VAL A 190 12.29 10.84 -3.77
C VAL A 190 12.47 10.51 -5.26
N ALA A 191 13.66 10.80 -5.79
CA ALA A 191 13.95 10.56 -7.19
C ALA A 191 13.71 9.09 -7.55
N VAL A 192 13.06 8.84 -8.68
CA VAL A 192 12.62 7.51 -9.14
C VAL A 192 13.73 6.45 -9.05
N HIS A 193 14.95 6.80 -9.46
CA HIS A 193 16.11 5.89 -9.46
C HIS A 193 16.63 5.53 -8.07
N GLN A 194 16.29 6.32 -7.04
CA GLN A 194 16.63 6.04 -5.64
C GLN A 194 15.51 5.25 -4.97
N LEU A 195 14.27 5.53 -5.37
CA LEU A 195 13.07 4.94 -4.78
C LEU A 195 12.83 3.50 -5.24
N LEU A 196 12.84 3.24 -6.54
CA LEU A 196 12.40 1.95 -7.11
C LEU A 196 13.60 1.02 -7.43
N PRO A 197 13.46 -0.31 -7.28
CA PRO A 197 14.54 -1.22 -7.61
C PRO A 197 14.62 -1.45 -9.13
N SER A 198 15.83 -1.57 -9.67
CA SER A 198 16.08 -1.84 -11.10
C SER A 198 15.50 -3.16 -11.63
N THR A 199 15.08 -4.06 -10.73
CA THR A 199 14.43 -5.33 -11.07
C THR A 199 12.93 -5.20 -11.31
N LEU A 200 12.33 -4.06 -11.01
CA LEU A 200 10.89 -3.86 -11.09
C LEU A 200 10.38 -4.01 -12.52
N GLU A 201 9.36 -4.84 -12.71
CA GLU A 201 8.69 -5.11 -13.99
C GLU A 201 7.27 -4.53 -14.01
N ARG A 202 6.62 -4.51 -12.84
CA ARG A 202 5.25 -4.05 -12.67
C ARG A 202 5.13 -3.13 -11.46
N LEU A 203 4.56 -1.95 -11.68
CA LEU A 203 4.16 -1.02 -10.63
C LEU A 203 2.64 -0.89 -10.61
N VAL A 204 2.03 -0.93 -9.44
CA VAL A 204 0.61 -0.66 -9.22
C VAL A 204 0.49 0.46 -8.19
N LEU A 205 -0.19 1.54 -8.54
CA LEU A 205 -0.49 2.65 -7.65
C LEU A 205 -1.98 2.62 -7.31
N PHE A 206 -2.30 2.43 -6.04
CA PHE A 206 -3.66 2.61 -5.54
C PHE A 206 -3.92 4.10 -5.28
N PHE A 207 -5.17 4.52 -5.50
CA PHE A 207 -5.66 5.88 -5.25
C PHE A 207 -4.86 6.97 -5.98
N PRO A 208 -4.63 6.80 -7.30
CA PRO A 208 -3.92 7.80 -8.08
C PRO A 208 -4.65 9.14 -8.07
N THR A 209 -3.90 10.23 -8.09
CA THR A 209 -4.41 11.54 -8.49
C THR A 209 -4.05 11.82 -9.96
N VAL A 210 -4.71 12.78 -10.59
CA VAL A 210 -4.40 13.25 -11.94
C VAL A 210 -2.95 13.74 -12.04
N GLU A 211 -2.42 14.32 -10.97
CA GLU A 211 -1.04 14.81 -10.86
C GLU A 211 0.01 13.69 -10.89
N VAL A 212 -0.40 12.42 -10.83
CA VAL A 212 0.53 11.27 -11.01
C VAL A 212 1.20 11.29 -12.39
N MET A 213 0.58 11.93 -13.39
CA MET A 213 1.11 12.00 -14.76
C MET A 213 2.48 12.69 -14.80
N ASP A 214 2.69 13.73 -14.00
CA ASP A 214 3.97 14.45 -13.92
C ASP A 214 5.08 13.56 -13.36
N TRP A 215 4.75 12.72 -12.37
CA TRP A 215 5.68 11.73 -11.86
C TRP A 215 5.95 10.60 -12.87
N LEU A 216 4.93 10.19 -13.64
CA LEU A 216 5.13 9.25 -14.74
C LEU A 216 6.02 9.82 -15.86
N ASP A 217 6.02 11.14 -16.09
CA ASP A 217 6.97 11.78 -17.00
C ASP A 217 8.40 11.75 -16.44
N GLN A 218 8.57 11.96 -15.14
CA GLN A 218 9.87 11.74 -14.50
C GLN A 218 10.33 10.29 -14.62
N LEU A 219 9.42 9.33 -14.46
CA LEU A 219 9.68 7.90 -14.65
C LEU A 219 10.18 7.58 -16.06
N ARG A 220 9.58 8.19 -17.11
CA ARG A 220 10.04 8.07 -18.51
C ARG A 220 11.50 8.51 -18.68
N SER A 221 11.92 9.58 -18.00
CA SER A 221 13.29 10.10 -18.09
C SER A 221 14.36 9.21 -17.43
N HIS A 222 13.94 8.15 -16.71
CA HIS A 222 14.82 7.23 -15.99
C HIS A 222 14.85 5.81 -16.58
N GLU A 223 14.65 5.67 -17.90
CA GLU A 223 14.61 4.36 -18.57
C GLU A 223 15.80 3.46 -18.25
N ALA A 224 17.02 4.02 -18.28
CA ALA A 224 18.22 3.25 -17.98
C ALA A 224 18.22 2.61 -16.58
N CYS A 225 17.53 3.20 -15.60
CA CYS A 225 17.51 2.74 -14.22
C CYS A 225 16.47 1.64 -13.97
N LEU A 226 15.38 1.63 -14.74
CA LEU A 226 14.24 0.74 -14.53
C LEU A 226 14.00 -0.15 -15.74
N ALA A 227 15.08 -0.61 -16.37
CA ALA A 227 15.10 -1.17 -17.73
C ALA A 227 14.07 -2.31 -18.00
N ARG A 228 13.55 -2.92 -16.93
CA ARG A 228 12.62 -4.05 -16.96
C ARG A 228 11.17 -3.66 -16.74
N LEU A 229 10.89 -2.41 -16.36
CA LEU A 229 9.55 -1.92 -16.08
C LEU A 229 8.75 -1.93 -17.37
N GLY A 230 7.80 -2.85 -17.48
CA GLY A 230 6.94 -3.00 -18.64
C GLY A 230 5.52 -2.53 -18.40
N THR A 231 5.09 -2.41 -17.14
CA THR A 231 3.70 -2.09 -16.82
C THR A 231 3.57 -1.19 -15.59
N VAL A 232 2.79 -0.12 -15.74
CA VAL A 232 2.27 0.71 -14.66
C VAL A 232 0.76 0.59 -14.63
N VAL A 233 0.20 0.36 -13.45
CA VAL A 233 -1.23 0.19 -13.24
C VAL A 233 -1.70 1.25 -12.25
N LEU A 234 -2.70 2.04 -12.63
CA LEU A 234 -3.33 3.04 -11.78
C LEU A 234 -4.70 2.49 -11.36
N VAL A 235 -4.88 2.21 -10.07
CA VAL A 235 -6.12 1.63 -9.53
C VAL A 235 -6.91 2.73 -8.83
N CYS A 236 -7.92 3.25 -9.52
CA CYS A 236 -8.81 4.27 -8.98
C CYS A 236 -9.81 3.63 -8.02
N ALA A 237 -10.20 4.38 -6.99
CA ALA A 237 -11.27 3.99 -6.06
C ALA A 237 -12.16 5.19 -5.78
N ASN A 238 -13.42 4.93 -5.43
CA ASN A 238 -14.38 6.01 -5.16
C ASN A 238 -14.17 6.75 -3.85
N TYR A 239 -13.45 6.14 -2.91
CA TYR A 239 -13.30 6.67 -1.57
C TYR A 239 -11.98 7.40 -1.34
N ARG A 240 -11.04 7.33 -2.29
CA ARG A 240 -9.72 7.98 -2.20
C ARG A 240 -9.06 8.15 -3.57
N GLY A 241 -8.31 9.24 -3.73
CA GLY A 241 -7.69 9.64 -5.00
C GLY A 241 -8.67 10.35 -5.92
N ASP A 242 -8.28 10.54 -7.17
CA ASP A 242 -9.18 11.05 -8.21
C ASP A 242 -10.00 9.91 -8.82
N CYS A 243 -11.20 10.25 -9.29
CA CYS A 243 -12.11 9.27 -9.86
C CYS A 243 -11.58 8.73 -11.21
N PHE A 244 -12.01 7.52 -11.56
CA PHE A 244 -11.57 6.83 -12.78
C PHE A 244 -11.67 7.71 -14.05
N PRO A 245 -12.79 8.38 -14.37
CA PRO A 245 -12.89 9.22 -15.56
C PRO A 245 -11.92 10.40 -15.58
N ALA A 246 -11.65 11.02 -14.42
CA ALA A 246 -10.67 12.10 -14.33
C ALA A 246 -9.26 11.57 -14.67
N VAL A 247 -8.85 10.46 -14.05
CA VAL A 247 -7.54 9.85 -14.33
C VAL A 247 -7.44 9.32 -15.76
N ASN A 248 -8.50 8.66 -16.25
CA ASN A 248 -8.53 8.07 -17.59
C ASN A 248 -8.56 9.12 -18.70
N SER A 249 -9.29 10.22 -18.54
CA SER A 249 -9.26 11.32 -19.51
C SER A 249 -7.85 11.91 -19.64
N HIS A 250 -7.13 12.04 -18.53
CA HIS A 250 -5.76 12.55 -18.51
C HIS A 250 -4.75 11.55 -19.07
N ILE A 251 -4.90 10.25 -18.80
CA ILE A 251 -3.98 9.23 -19.33
C ILE A 251 -4.07 9.15 -20.86
N GLU A 252 -5.27 9.26 -21.43
CA GLU A 252 -5.47 9.23 -22.89
C GLU A 252 -4.69 10.36 -23.54
N VAL A 253 -4.84 11.59 -23.03
CA VAL A 253 -4.12 12.77 -23.54
C VAL A 253 -2.62 12.67 -23.30
N TRP A 254 -2.21 12.17 -22.13
CA TRP A 254 -0.80 12.00 -21.77
C TRP A 254 -0.09 10.90 -22.60
N ALA A 255 -0.82 9.87 -23.03
CA ALA A 255 -0.30 8.79 -23.86
C ALA A 255 -0.24 9.15 -25.35
N GLU A 256 -1.13 10.04 -25.85
CA GLU A 256 -1.15 10.49 -27.25
C GLU A 256 0.16 11.15 -27.72
N GLY A 257 0.99 11.66 -26.79
CA GLY A 257 2.17 12.48 -27.10
C GLY A 257 3.54 11.79 -27.02
N ALA A 258 3.65 10.53 -26.60
CA ALA A 258 4.96 9.94 -26.30
C ALA A 258 5.06 8.44 -26.62
N GLU A 259 6.18 8.04 -27.24
CA GLU A 259 6.57 6.64 -27.30
C GLU A 259 6.98 6.20 -25.90
N MET A 260 6.16 5.33 -25.30
CA MET A 260 6.43 4.78 -23.98
C MET A 260 6.95 3.36 -24.11
N TRP A 261 8.05 3.11 -23.41
CA TRP A 261 8.64 1.79 -23.26
C TRP A 261 7.93 0.91 -22.22
N PHE A 262 7.07 1.50 -21.39
CA PHE A 262 6.13 0.79 -20.51
C PHE A 262 4.67 1.08 -20.89
N CYS A 263 3.78 0.14 -20.59
CA CYS A 263 2.34 0.28 -20.76
C CYS A 263 1.71 0.83 -19.48
N THR A 264 0.96 1.94 -19.56
CA THR A 264 0.11 2.40 -18.46
C THR A 264 -1.32 1.93 -18.66
N ARG A 265 -1.94 1.43 -17.59
CA ARG A 265 -3.35 1.02 -17.56
C ARG A 265 -4.06 1.62 -16.37
N VAL A 266 -5.31 2.03 -16.56
CA VAL A 266 -6.16 2.53 -15.48
C VAL A 266 -7.25 1.50 -15.23
N TYR A 267 -7.42 1.11 -13.96
CA TYR A 267 -8.42 0.14 -13.50
C TYR A 267 -9.33 0.77 -12.45
N TRP A 268 -10.51 0.19 -12.34
CA TRP A 268 -11.53 0.48 -11.33
C TRP A 268 -12.28 -0.83 -11.02
N THR A 269 -13.01 -0.90 -9.91
CA THR A 269 -13.88 -2.05 -9.59
C THR A 269 -15.32 -1.79 -10.03
N GLU A 270 -16.15 -2.80 -10.31
CA GLU A 270 -17.56 -2.55 -10.70
C GLU A 270 -18.35 -1.80 -9.62
N GLU A 271 -18.00 -2.00 -8.35
CA GLU A 271 -18.53 -1.25 -7.21
C GLU A 271 -18.18 0.24 -7.32
N ASP A 272 -17.10 0.57 -8.04
CA ASP A 272 -16.70 1.92 -8.32
C ASP A 272 -17.51 2.62 -9.44
N LEU A 273 -18.26 1.89 -10.27
CA LEU A 273 -19.05 2.46 -11.38
C LEU A 273 -20.32 3.16 -10.93
N SER A 274 -20.82 2.83 -9.75
CA SER A 274 -22.04 3.39 -9.18
C SER A 274 -21.84 3.65 -7.69
N PRO A 275 -20.95 4.59 -7.32
CA PRO A 275 -20.80 5.00 -5.94
C PRO A 275 -22.19 5.28 -5.38
N SER A 276 -22.58 4.68 -4.25
CA SER A 276 -23.90 4.88 -3.67
C SER A 276 -24.21 6.35 -3.36
N TRP A 277 -23.17 7.19 -3.26
CA TRP A 277 -23.21 8.64 -3.11
C TRP A 277 -23.30 9.43 -4.42
N SER A 278 -23.20 8.79 -5.60
CA SER A 278 -23.01 9.44 -6.91
C SER A 278 -24.25 9.68 -7.75
N VAL A 279 -25.43 9.62 -7.15
CA VAL A 279 -26.66 10.02 -7.83
C VAL A 279 -26.61 11.54 -8.09
N GLY A 280 -25.99 11.94 -9.21
CA GLY A 280 -26.10 13.28 -9.80
C GLY A 280 -24.89 14.22 -9.73
N ALA A 281 -23.70 13.79 -9.29
CA ALA A 281 -22.57 14.69 -9.01
C ALA A 281 -21.27 14.41 -9.80
N TRP A 282 -21.33 13.74 -10.95
CA TRP A 282 -20.18 13.72 -11.86
C TRP A 282 -20.03 15.12 -12.46
N SER A 283 -18.93 15.82 -12.14
CA SER A 283 -18.72 17.18 -12.64
C SER A 283 -18.51 17.14 -14.15
N LEU A 284 -19.15 18.06 -14.87
CA LEU A 284 -18.96 18.33 -16.29
C LEU A 284 -17.49 18.68 -16.64
N ASP A 285 -16.64 18.89 -15.64
CA ASP A 285 -15.25 19.32 -15.76
C ASP A 285 -14.28 18.17 -16.09
N CYS A 286 -14.74 16.90 -16.06
CA CYS A 286 -13.89 15.73 -16.35
C CYS A 286 -14.04 15.20 -17.79
N ASP A 287 -14.62 15.97 -18.71
CA ASP A 287 -14.74 15.57 -20.12
C ASP A 287 -13.34 15.53 -20.79
N PRO A 288 -12.90 14.37 -21.36
CA PRO A 288 -11.60 14.26 -22.03
C PRO A 288 -11.38 15.28 -23.15
N TYR A 289 -12.43 15.71 -23.84
CA TYR A 289 -12.35 16.75 -24.86
C TYR A 289 -12.07 18.12 -24.23
N VAL A 290 -12.71 18.44 -23.10
CA VAL A 290 -12.45 19.67 -22.35
C VAL A 290 -10.99 19.67 -21.85
N MET A 291 -10.52 18.55 -21.29
CA MET A 291 -9.12 18.43 -20.85
C MET A 291 -8.10 18.60 -21.98
N ARG A 292 -8.37 18.06 -23.18
CA ARG A 292 -7.53 18.32 -24.38
C ARG A 292 -7.47 19.80 -24.72
N VAL A 293 -8.62 20.49 -24.71
CA VAL A 293 -8.69 21.93 -25.02
C VAL A 293 -7.92 22.73 -23.97
N VAL A 294 -8.09 22.45 -22.68
CA VAL A 294 -7.36 23.13 -21.59
C VAL A 294 -5.85 22.98 -21.77
N ARG A 295 -5.34 21.75 -21.94
CA ARG A 295 -3.90 21.52 -22.15
C ARG A 295 -3.36 22.18 -23.41
N TYR A 296 -4.11 22.15 -24.52
CA TYR A 296 -3.75 22.86 -25.74
C TYR A 296 -3.61 24.37 -25.49
N LEU A 297 -4.56 24.98 -24.77
CA LEU A 297 -4.53 26.40 -24.43
C LEU A 297 -3.39 26.77 -23.48
N GLU A 298 -3.07 25.92 -22.50
CA GLU A 298 -1.91 26.09 -21.62
C GLU A 298 -0.59 26.04 -22.40
N GLY A 299 -0.44 25.08 -23.32
CA GLY A 299 0.72 24.96 -24.19
C GLY A 299 0.93 26.16 -25.13
N LEU A 300 -0.14 26.88 -25.49
CA LEU A 300 -0.03 28.13 -26.26
C LEU A 300 0.53 29.29 -25.43
N HIS A 301 0.33 29.31 -24.11
CA HIS A 301 0.84 30.37 -23.23
C HIS A 301 2.34 30.27 -22.98
N ILE A 302 2.92 29.07 -23.10
CA ILE A 302 4.36 28.82 -22.90
C ILE A 302 5.19 29.33 -24.10
N LYS A 303 4.59 29.54 -25.28
CA LYS A 303 5.29 30.05 -26.49
C LYS A 303 5.30 31.58 -26.60
N ARG A 304 5.70 32.29 -25.54
CA ARG A 304 6.07 33.71 -25.59
C ARG A 304 7.52 33.90 -25.13
N GLU A 305 8.45 33.44 -25.95
CA GLU A 305 9.82 33.94 -26.04
C GLU A 305 10.11 34.33 -27.49
#